data_AF-S8EDS7-F1
#
_entry.id   AF-S8EDS7-F1
#
_cell.length_a   1.000
_cell.length_b   1.000
_cell.length_c   1.000
_cell.angle_alpha   90.00
_cell.angle_beta   90.00
_cell.angle_gamma   90.00
#
_symmetry.space_group_name_H-M   'P 1'
#
loop_
_entity.id
_entity.type
_entity.pdbx_description
1 polymer ?
#
loop_
_entity_poly.entity_id
_entity_poly.type
_entity_poly.pdbx_seq_one_letter_code
_entity_poly.pdbx_strand_id
1 'polypeptide(L)'
;MSDWDEQLDALSERLNTLQDNSEASRRDLQNILQEVCNVVRAASKQGPAGAEKVLEKAEDVIDRGIKFAFGSGTSGGLSDFMLSFAHGNDEALLKDKLGTGLGQGTLRVFYEIFGDWIDHARTTSTRPMPNALKATEPWDPALQPHAKSTRLARFRPNVTTSYTASTPLAQVIYQARCEITDTSITSPSRMLISPGQGCLAILGAGGWKDRDPALHCFLLDDADHLQKDKCFAPGLAELAYTMAFDDERKLIFVADADRVKSYSWGVDPNPQAGMFQSDDLPPVHTLDSDECDGWITLLPNGRIVRAGCGKAFLWNIDDLEQHGPENKRIGEGQYNIEDSSRDNDNGMSIEDSMGSAHHATITFADPTFHPAVWYRHAPTGNMLCGTSGQKDGRYACASLDLEHGGQIVLRYLGHGGDVEDISTSEGDAHIFATAGADGYARLYDVRQPLPVLTFDHGYQIEYCPAVVLVHPDGIPTLFSAGVRSEHIKVWDIRAKEAVYELATGNNAVVSMAWDSRHSALYAATECHYMDRMGLNHGYRAARIPRWADEFPEEHEDDEDAEELDIEEDEDDEDDLDRCWPQGAYHGESYFGYAFDAGEHRILRYSFKEDPDPKALPPYGQASIYQSG
;
A
#
# COMPACT_ATOMS: atom_id res chain seq x y z
N MET A 1 -27.76 34.06 -1.70
CA MET A 1 -26.77 32.97 -1.79
C MET A 1 -25.55 33.40 -1.01
N SER A 2 -24.81 32.47 -0.41
CA SER A 2 -23.55 32.88 0.24
C SER A 2 -22.54 33.28 -0.84
N ASP A 3 -21.63 34.21 -0.54
CA ASP A 3 -20.54 34.62 -1.45
C ASP A 3 -19.75 33.41 -1.98
N TRP A 4 -19.62 32.37 -1.16
CA TRP A 4 -18.96 31.11 -1.52
C TRP A 4 -19.68 30.31 -2.60
N ASP A 5 -21.02 30.29 -2.58
CA ASP A 5 -21.80 29.57 -3.59
C ASP A 5 -21.55 30.16 -4.98
N GLU A 6 -21.54 31.49 -5.10
CA GLU A 6 -21.33 32.20 -6.36
C GLU A 6 -19.90 32.00 -6.88
N GLN A 7 -18.90 31.98 -5.99
CA GLN A 7 -17.51 31.68 -6.35
C GLN A 7 -17.35 30.25 -6.88
N LEU A 8 -17.98 29.26 -6.23
CA LEU A 8 -17.95 27.87 -6.70
C LEU A 8 -18.70 27.68 -8.02
N ASP A 9 -19.80 28.41 -8.26
CA ASP A 9 -20.50 28.40 -9.56
C ASP A 9 -19.60 28.95 -10.67
N ALA A 10 -18.92 30.07 -10.42
CA ALA A 10 -17.99 30.65 -11.41
C ALA A 10 -16.82 29.69 -11.73
N LEU A 11 -16.31 28.98 -10.73
CA LEU A 11 -15.27 27.96 -10.92
C LEU A 11 -15.79 26.75 -11.70
N SER A 12 -17.00 26.31 -11.39
CA SER A 12 -17.72 25.25 -12.11
C SER A 12 -17.92 25.61 -13.60
N GLU A 13 -18.32 26.86 -13.88
CA GLU A 13 -18.48 27.35 -15.26
C GLU A 13 -17.13 27.39 -16.00
N ARG A 14 -16.07 27.88 -15.35
CA ARG A 14 -14.71 27.87 -15.91
C ARG A 14 -14.26 26.45 -16.25
N LEU A 15 -14.52 25.48 -15.38
CA LEU A 15 -14.19 24.07 -15.63
C LEU A 15 -14.87 23.55 -16.90
N ASN A 16 -16.14 23.91 -17.12
CA ASN A 16 -16.91 23.52 -18.31
C ASN A 16 -16.38 24.15 -19.62
N THR A 17 -15.52 25.16 -19.55
CA THR A 17 -14.89 25.78 -20.74
C THR A 17 -13.61 25.09 -21.19
N LEU A 18 -13.07 24.15 -20.42
CA LEU A 18 -11.90 23.36 -20.84
C LEU A 18 -12.33 22.38 -21.94
N GLN A 19 -11.66 22.41 -23.09
CA GLN A 19 -12.09 21.68 -24.30
C GLN A 19 -11.02 20.79 -24.93
N ASP A 20 -9.75 20.89 -24.52
CA ASP A 20 -8.64 20.18 -25.17
C ASP A 20 -7.63 19.58 -24.19
N ASN A 21 -6.84 18.63 -24.70
CA ASN A 21 -5.77 18.00 -23.94
C ASN A 21 -4.46 18.83 -23.96
N SER A 22 -4.55 20.16 -23.88
CA SER A 22 -3.37 21.03 -23.93
C SER A 22 -2.73 21.24 -22.56
N GLU A 23 -1.44 21.59 -22.56
CA GLU A 23 -0.71 22.05 -21.36
C GLU A 23 -1.35 23.29 -20.71
N ALA A 24 -2.02 24.13 -21.51
CA ALA A 24 -2.78 25.26 -20.98
C ALA A 24 -3.98 24.78 -20.17
N SER A 25 -4.76 23.85 -20.73
CA SER A 25 -5.89 23.21 -20.04
C SER A 25 -5.46 22.46 -18.78
N ARG A 26 -4.29 21.81 -18.76
CA ARG A 26 -3.70 21.20 -17.54
C ARG A 26 -3.47 22.23 -16.43
N ARG A 27 -2.82 23.36 -16.77
CA ARG A 27 -2.55 24.43 -15.80
C ARG A 27 -3.83 25.11 -15.32
N ASP A 28 -4.76 25.36 -16.24
CA ASP A 28 -6.04 25.99 -15.90
C ASP A 28 -6.88 25.08 -15.01
N LEU A 29 -6.91 23.76 -15.27
CA LEU A 29 -7.53 22.79 -14.38
C LEU A 29 -6.90 22.83 -12.98
N GLN A 30 -5.58 22.74 -12.88
CA GLN A 30 -4.89 22.81 -11.59
C GLN A 30 -5.23 24.09 -10.83
N ASN A 31 -5.25 25.23 -11.53
CA ASN A 31 -5.61 26.52 -10.94
C ASN A 31 -7.05 26.52 -10.42
N ILE A 32 -8.01 26.00 -11.20
CA ILE A 32 -9.41 25.89 -10.79
C ILE A 32 -9.53 25.06 -9.51
N LEU A 33 -8.89 23.88 -9.45
CA LEU A 33 -8.95 23.00 -8.27
C LEU A 33 -8.32 23.64 -7.02
N GLN A 34 -7.21 24.35 -7.19
CA GLN A 34 -6.57 25.11 -6.10
C GLN A 34 -7.47 26.26 -5.62
N GLU A 35 -8.15 26.96 -6.53
CA GLU A 35 -9.11 28.02 -6.20
C GLU A 35 -10.32 27.46 -5.43
N VAL A 36 -10.86 26.29 -5.82
CA VAL A 36 -11.92 25.59 -5.06
C VAL A 36 -11.46 25.30 -3.63
N CYS A 37 -10.25 24.76 -3.47
CA CYS A 37 -9.69 24.51 -2.14
C CYS A 37 -9.51 25.82 -1.33
N ASN A 38 -9.13 26.92 -1.96
CA ASN A 38 -9.04 28.22 -1.29
C ASN A 38 -10.40 28.72 -0.79
N VAL A 39 -11.46 28.53 -1.56
CA VAL A 39 -12.85 28.84 -1.12
C VAL A 39 -13.20 28.01 0.12
N VAL A 40 -12.93 26.70 0.10
CA VAL A 40 -13.18 25.80 1.24
C VAL A 40 -12.40 26.24 2.48
N ARG A 41 -11.11 26.61 2.35
CA ARG A 41 -10.31 27.13 3.48
C ARG A 41 -10.89 28.43 4.03
N ALA A 42 -11.34 29.33 3.17
CA ALA A 42 -11.90 30.61 3.58
C ALA A 42 -13.25 30.44 4.30
N ALA A 43 -14.13 29.58 3.78
CA ALA A 43 -15.40 29.23 4.40
C ALA A 43 -15.20 28.56 5.76
N SER A 44 -14.26 27.61 5.87
CA SER A 44 -13.98 26.89 7.11
C SER A 44 -13.51 27.81 8.26
N LYS A 45 -12.87 28.94 7.95
CA LYS A 45 -12.45 29.94 8.95
C LYS A 45 -13.61 30.77 9.51
N GLN A 46 -14.75 30.86 8.81
CA GLN A 46 -15.90 31.68 9.21
C GLN A 46 -16.90 30.92 10.11
N GLY A 47 -16.69 29.62 10.33
CA GLY A 47 -17.48 28.78 11.22
C GLY A 47 -18.45 27.84 10.48
N PRO A 48 -19.22 27.01 11.23
CA PRO A 48 -19.94 25.86 10.67
C PRO A 48 -21.22 26.19 9.90
N ALA A 49 -21.75 27.42 10.00
CA ALA A 49 -23.01 27.78 9.37
C ALA A 49 -22.91 27.79 7.84
N GLY A 50 -23.45 26.75 7.18
CA GLY A 50 -23.43 26.59 5.72
C GLY A 50 -22.17 25.91 5.17
N ALA A 51 -21.24 25.47 6.01
CA ALA A 51 -20.00 24.82 5.58
C ALA A 51 -20.25 23.50 4.83
N GLU A 52 -21.26 22.73 5.23
CA GLU A 52 -21.64 21.45 4.59
C GLU A 52 -21.98 21.62 3.10
N LYS A 53 -22.84 22.59 2.77
CA LYS A 53 -23.22 22.87 1.36
C LYS A 53 -22.05 23.34 0.52
N VAL A 54 -21.16 24.14 1.10
CA VAL A 54 -19.93 24.58 0.44
C VAL A 54 -19.02 23.38 0.15
N LEU A 55 -18.89 22.44 1.09
CA LEU A 55 -18.10 21.22 0.91
C LEU A 55 -18.68 20.30 -0.17
N GLU A 56 -19.99 20.07 -0.17
CA GLU A 56 -20.67 19.24 -1.18
C GLU A 56 -20.49 19.82 -2.59
N LYS A 57 -20.62 21.13 -2.73
CA LYS A 57 -20.44 21.79 -4.02
C LYS A 57 -18.97 21.82 -4.45
N ALA A 58 -18.04 21.98 -3.50
CA ALA A 58 -16.61 21.91 -3.79
C ALA A 58 -16.19 20.50 -4.23
N GLU A 59 -16.71 19.46 -3.56
CA GLU A 59 -16.53 18.05 -3.94
C GLU A 59 -16.99 17.81 -5.38
N ASP A 60 -18.21 18.24 -5.76
CA ASP A 60 -18.71 18.09 -7.13
C ASP A 60 -17.79 18.72 -8.19
N VAL A 61 -17.30 19.94 -7.93
CA VAL A 61 -16.39 20.62 -8.87
C VAL A 61 -15.06 19.88 -8.98
N ILE A 62 -14.52 19.39 -7.85
CA ILE A 62 -13.28 18.61 -7.82
C ILE A 62 -13.46 17.29 -8.58
N ASP A 63 -14.52 16.55 -8.29
CA ASP A 63 -14.80 15.25 -8.92
C ASP A 63 -14.95 15.37 -10.44
N ARG A 64 -15.66 16.40 -10.92
CA ARG A 64 -15.76 16.69 -12.36
C ARG A 64 -14.41 17.06 -12.95
N GLY A 65 -13.59 17.83 -12.23
CA GLY A 65 -12.24 18.18 -12.67
C GLY A 65 -11.33 16.96 -12.81
N ILE A 66 -11.40 16.03 -11.87
CA ILE A 66 -10.62 14.79 -11.90
C ILE A 66 -11.12 13.85 -13.02
N LYS A 67 -12.43 13.71 -13.19
CA LYS A 67 -13.01 12.96 -14.34
C LYS A 67 -12.58 13.55 -15.67
N PHE A 68 -12.54 14.88 -15.79
CA PHE A 68 -12.02 15.54 -16.98
C PHE A 68 -10.54 15.23 -17.18
N ALA A 69 -9.75 15.20 -16.10
CA ALA A 69 -8.33 14.93 -16.16
C ALA A 69 -7.99 13.53 -16.67
N PHE A 70 -8.67 12.49 -16.19
CA PHE A 70 -8.43 11.11 -16.64
C PHE A 70 -9.17 10.76 -17.94
N GLY A 71 -10.11 11.60 -18.37
CA GLY A 71 -10.91 11.41 -19.56
C GLY A 71 -12.05 10.40 -19.37
N SER A 72 -13.13 10.55 -20.14
CA SER A 72 -14.23 9.59 -20.19
C SER A 72 -14.10 8.71 -21.45
N GLY A 73 -13.27 7.66 -21.40
CA GLY A 73 -13.19 6.63 -22.46
C GLY A 73 -12.02 6.78 -23.45
N THR A 74 -12.16 6.15 -24.64
CA THR A 74 -11.10 5.78 -25.62
C THR A 74 -10.21 6.90 -26.19
N SER A 75 -10.43 8.16 -25.82
CA SER A 75 -9.52 9.27 -26.08
C SER A 75 -8.73 9.52 -24.79
N GLY A 76 -7.42 9.21 -24.78
CA GLY A 76 -6.57 9.31 -23.60
C GLY A 76 -6.77 10.60 -22.81
N GLY A 77 -6.77 10.48 -21.48
CA GLY A 77 -7.00 11.58 -20.55
C GLY A 77 -6.04 12.76 -20.72
N LEU A 78 -6.41 13.87 -20.10
CA LEU A 78 -5.53 15.02 -19.95
C LEU A 78 -4.26 14.64 -19.19
N SER A 79 -4.29 13.78 -18.17
CA SER A 79 -3.09 13.40 -17.41
C SER A 79 -3.17 11.95 -16.91
N ASP A 80 -2.02 11.26 -16.88
CA ASP A 80 -1.92 9.93 -16.24
C ASP A 80 -1.88 10.04 -14.70
N PHE A 81 -1.46 11.20 -14.18
CA PHE A 81 -1.43 11.55 -12.76
C PHE A 81 -1.81 13.01 -12.56
N MET A 82 -2.54 13.30 -11.48
CA MET A 82 -2.93 14.66 -11.13
C MET A 82 -1.81 15.40 -10.37
N LEU A 83 -1.68 16.70 -10.63
CA LEU A 83 -0.86 17.56 -9.78
C LEU A 83 -1.55 17.80 -8.44
N SER A 84 -0.79 17.90 -7.35
CA SER A 84 -1.36 18.31 -6.08
C SER A 84 -1.94 19.74 -6.17
N PHE A 85 -3.11 19.93 -5.55
CA PHE A 85 -3.88 21.20 -5.57
C PHE A 85 -4.51 21.55 -4.21
N ALA A 86 -4.39 20.65 -3.23
CA ALA A 86 -5.10 20.75 -1.95
C ALA A 86 -4.21 21.20 -0.79
N HIS A 87 -2.92 21.46 -1.03
CA HIS A 87 -2.00 21.98 -0.03
C HIS A 87 -2.18 23.50 0.16
N GLY A 88 -2.00 23.97 1.40
CA GLY A 88 -2.26 25.37 1.77
C GLY A 88 -1.26 26.37 1.18
N ASN A 89 -0.01 25.95 1.03
CA ASN A 89 1.09 26.66 0.42
C ASN A 89 2.15 25.64 -0.04
N ASP A 90 3.23 26.10 -0.66
CA ASP A 90 4.31 25.21 -1.13
C ASP A 90 5.03 24.49 0.03
N GLU A 91 5.06 25.07 1.24
CA GLU A 91 5.66 24.43 2.43
C GLU A 91 4.80 23.31 3.03
N ALA A 92 3.58 23.13 2.53
CA ALA A 92 2.69 22.05 2.91
C ALA A 92 2.74 20.89 1.89
N LEU A 93 3.41 21.06 0.75
CA LEU A 93 3.70 20.00 -0.21
C LEU A 93 5.15 19.54 -0.01
N LEU A 94 5.33 18.42 0.67
CA LEU A 94 6.62 17.86 0.97
C LEU A 94 7.10 17.02 -0.20
N LYS A 95 8.19 17.47 -0.83
CA LYS A 95 8.87 16.77 -1.91
C LYS A 95 10.16 16.18 -1.40
N ASP A 96 10.48 15.00 -1.90
CA ASP A 96 11.77 14.40 -1.61
C ASP A 96 12.87 15.06 -2.47
N LYS A 97 13.99 15.38 -1.81
CA LYS A 97 15.13 16.13 -2.37
C LYS A 97 16.00 15.30 -3.31
N LEU A 98 15.92 13.97 -3.24
CA LEU A 98 16.64 13.10 -4.19
C LEU A 98 16.10 13.26 -5.62
N GLY A 99 14.82 13.62 -5.74
CA GLY A 99 14.15 13.88 -7.01
C GLY A 99 13.82 12.62 -7.81
N THR A 100 13.26 12.84 -9.02
CA THR A 100 12.86 11.81 -9.97
C THR A 100 13.93 11.58 -11.03
N GLY A 101 14.87 10.68 -10.77
CA GLY A 101 15.53 10.00 -11.88
C GLY A 101 14.50 9.12 -12.62
N LEU A 102 14.66 8.94 -13.92
CA LEU A 102 14.06 7.79 -14.58
C LEU A 102 14.59 6.53 -13.87
N GLY A 103 13.71 5.55 -13.58
CA GLY A 103 14.13 4.27 -13.02
C GLY A 103 15.21 3.62 -13.89
N GLN A 104 16.15 2.88 -13.29
CA GLN A 104 17.33 2.38 -13.97
C GLN A 104 16.98 1.53 -15.20
N GLY A 105 15.95 0.67 -15.11
CA GLY A 105 15.46 -0.10 -16.26
C GLY A 105 14.97 0.80 -17.41
N THR A 106 14.29 1.91 -17.11
CA THR A 106 13.83 2.88 -18.12
C THR A 106 15.01 3.66 -18.73
N LEU A 107 15.98 4.07 -17.91
CA LEU A 107 17.21 4.69 -18.40
C LEU A 107 17.94 3.76 -19.36
N ARG A 108 18.03 2.46 -19.03
CA ARG A 108 18.72 1.48 -19.86
C ARG A 108 18.11 1.38 -21.26
N VAL A 109 16.79 1.22 -21.36
CA VAL A 109 16.07 1.21 -22.64
C VAL A 109 16.27 2.51 -23.41
N PHE A 110 16.24 3.66 -22.72
CA PHE A 110 16.50 4.95 -23.35
C PHE A 110 17.93 5.04 -23.93
N TYR A 111 18.94 4.57 -23.19
CA TYR A 111 20.32 4.52 -23.67
C TYR A 111 20.54 3.48 -24.77
N GLU A 112 19.86 2.33 -24.74
CA GLU A 112 19.88 1.35 -25.84
C GLU A 112 19.35 1.95 -27.16
N ILE A 113 18.35 2.85 -27.10
CA ILE A 113 17.74 3.47 -28.29
C ILE A 113 18.48 4.74 -28.73
N PHE A 114 18.96 5.56 -27.79
CA PHE A 114 19.48 6.91 -28.06
C PHE A 114 20.96 7.09 -27.69
N GLY A 115 21.65 6.06 -27.21
CA GLY A 115 23.02 6.12 -26.68
C GLY A 115 24.01 6.79 -27.62
N ASP A 116 24.06 6.36 -28.88
CA ASP A 116 24.94 6.95 -29.90
C ASP A 116 24.72 8.45 -30.08
N TRP A 117 23.47 8.90 -30.02
CA TRP A 117 23.14 10.32 -30.12
C TRP A 117 23.53 11.09 -28.85
N ILE A 118 23.32 10.50 -27.67
CA ILE A 118 23.70 11.10 -26.38
C ILE A 118 25.21 11.24 -26.27
N ASP A 119 25.97 10.21 -26.68
CA ASP A 119 27.43 10.22 -26.64
C ASP A 119 28.00 11.19 -27.68
N HIS A 120 27.38 11.28 -28.86
CA HIS A 120 27.69 12.32 -29.84
C HIS A 120 27.36 13.73 -29.32
N ALA A 121 26.26 13.91 -28.60
CA ALA A 121 25.90 15.17 -27.97
C ALA A 121 26.87 15.53 -26.83
N ARG A 122 27.35 14.57 -26.03
CA ARG A 122 28.36 14.78 -24.96
C ARG A 122 29.69 15.27 -25.50
N THR A 123 30.10 14.77 -26.66
CA THR A 123 31.38 15.14 -27.27
C THR A 123 31.31 16.48 -28.00
N THR A 124 30.13 16.95 -28.39
CA THR A 124 29.94 18.17 -29.20
C THR A 124 29.28 19.34 -28.45
N SER A 125 28.64 19.11 -27.31
CA SER A 125 27.87 20.11 -26.55
C SER A 125 28.53 20.45 -25.21
N THR A 126 28.52 21.74 -24.85
CA THR A 126 28.90 22.23 -23.51
C THR A 126 27.73 22.27 -22.52
N ARG A 127 26.52 21.88 -22.94
CA ARG A 127 25.34 21.88 -22.06
C ARG A 127 25.29 20.62 -21.21
N PRO A 128 25.11 20.75 -19.88
CA PRO A 128 24.98 19.60 -19.00
C PRO A 128 23.72 18.80 -19.31
N MET A 129 23.79 17.48 -19.11
CA MET A 129 22.64 16.58 -19.24
C MET A 129 21.47 17.03 -18.36
N PRO A 130 20.22 16.98 -18.87
CA PRO A 130 19.03 17.16 -18.05
C PRO A 130 19.05 16.23 -16.83
N ASN A 131 18.71 16.75 -15.65
CA ASN A 131 18.76 15.97 -14.41
C ASN A 131 17.87 14.71 -14.46
N ALA A 132 16.77 14.73 -15.24
CA ALA A 132 15.89 13.56 -15.43
C ALA A 132 16.57 12.37 -16.14
N LEU A 133 17.67 12.61 -16.88
CA LEU A 133 18.45 11.59 -17.58
C LEU A 133 19.70 11.17 -16.81
N LYS A 134 19.95 11.72 -15.63
CA LYS A 134 21.04 11.29 -14.78
C LYS A 134 20.58 10.06 -13.99
N ALA A 135 21.36 8.99 -14.05
CA ALA A 135 21.21 7.89 -13.12
C ALA A 135 21.41 8.41 -11.69
N THR A 136 20.64 7.89 -10.75
CA THR A 136 20.87 8.14 -9.33
C THR A 136 22.28 7.67 -8.97
N GLU A 137 23.02 8.48 -8.22
CA GLU A 137 24.37 8.13 -7.76
C GLU A 137 24.35 6.80 -6.97
N PRO A 138 25.45 6.03 -6.97
CA PRO A 138 25.57 4.85 -6.11
C PRO A 138 25.29 5.16 -4.64
N TRP A 139 24.95 4.12 -3.89
CA TRP A 139 24.79 4.20 -2.44
C TRP A 139 26.08 4.70 -1.76
N ASP A 140 25.94 5.61 -0.80
CA ASP A 140 27.07 6.21 -0.08
C ASP A 140 26.99 5.88 1.42
N PRO A 141 27.92 5.06 1.97
CA PRO A 141 27.95 4.75 3.40
C PRO A 141 28.18 5.99 4.27
N ALA A 142 28.80 7.06 3.74
CA ALA A 142 29.05 8.29 4.51
C ALA A 142 27.76 9.06 4.86
N LEU A 143 26.65 8.76 4.16
CA LEU A 143 25.34 9.32 4.47
C LEU A 143 24.60 8.57 5.59
N GLN A 144 25.10 7.40 6.02
CA GLN A 144 24.49 6.69 7.14
C GLN A 144 24.65 7.48 8.45
N PRO A 145 23.55 7.74 9.18
CA PRO A 145 23.62 8.49 10.44
C PRO A 145 24.20 7.66 11.59
N HIS A 146 24.33 6.35 11.42
CA HIS A 146 24.86 5.44 12.44
C HIS A 146 25.54 4.22 11.81
N ALA A 147 26.58 3.68 12.45
CA ALA A 147 27.29 2.49 11.98
C ALA A 147 26.47 1.17 12.03
N LYS A 148 25.26 1.23 12.60
CA LYS A 148 24.30 0.12 12.67
C LYS A 148 23.04 0.39 11.84
N SER A 149 23.07 1.44 11.01
CA SER A 149 22.03 1.65 10.01
C SER A 149 22.05 0.50 9.01
N THR A 150 20.88 -0.03 8.64
CA THR A 150 20.80 -1.09 7.64
C THR A 150 21.37 -0.64 6.29
N ARG A 151 22.02 -1.56 5.58
CA ARG A 151 22.49 -1.36 4.21
C ARG A 151 21.34 -1.24 3.20
N LEU A 152 20.16 -1.73 3.56
CA LEU A 152 18.93 -1.60 2.75
C LEU A 152 18.20 -0.26 2.97
N ALA A 153 18.88 0.73 3.56
CA ALA A 153 18.37 2.09 3.69
C ALA A 153 19.21 3.08 2.86
N ARG A 154 18.53 4.00 2.17
CA ARG A 154 19.15 5.09 1.41
C ARG A 154 18.80 6.45 2.00
N PHE A 155 19.76 7.08 2.67
CA PHE A 155 19.56 8.35 3.38
C PHE A 155 19.63 9.58 2.47
N ARG A 156 18.89 10.61 2.86
CA ARG A 156 18.98 11.94 2.23
C ARG A 156 20.10 12.77 2.87
N PRO A 157 20.93 13.44 2.05
CA PRO A 157 21.95 14.35 2.60
C PRO A 157 21.29 15.58 3.22
N ASN A 158 21.91 16.12 4.27
CA ASN A 158 21.52 17.37 4.93
C ASN A 158 20.09 17.37 5.54
N VAL A 159 19.59 16.22 5.98
CA VAL A 159 18.33 16.14 6.73
C VAL A 159 18.60 16.26 8.24
N THR A 160 17.93 17.21 8.88
CA THR A 160 17.87 17.32 10.34
C THR A 160 16.55 16.75 10.81
N THR A 161 16.60 15.64 11.52
CA THR A 161 15.41 14.94 12.04
C THR A 161 15.00 15.49 13.40
N SER A 162 13.77 15.19 13.78
CA SER A 162 13.10 15.74 14.97
C SER A 162 13.35 14.94 16.25
N TYR A 163 14.07 13.82 16.18
CA TYR A 163 14.39 13.05 17.37
C TYR A 163 15.36 13.80 18.28
N THR A 164 15.29 13.46 19.56
CA THR A 164 16.21 13.92 20.59
C THR A 164 16.71 12.72 21.38
N ALA A 165 17.69 12.94 22.27
CA ALA A 165 18.13 11.91 23.21
C ALA A 165 17.01 11.41 24.15
N SER A 166 15.87 12.12 24.24
CA SER A 166 14.69 11.71 25.01
C SER A 166 13.67 10.89 24.22
N THR A 167 13.92 10.64 22.94
CA THR A 167 13.04 9.88 22.04
C THR A 167 13.83 8.76 21.35
N PRO A 168 14.20 7.71 22.11
CA PRO A 168 15.12 6.67 21.64
C PRO A 168 14.53 5.78 20.52
N LEU A 169 13.23 5.48 20.53
CA LEU A 169 12.60 4.71 19.46
C LEU A 169 12.54 5.53 18.17
N ALA A 170 12.17 6.82 18.25
CA ALA A 170 12.20 7.70 17.09
C ALA A 170 13.62 7.85 16.53
N GLN A 171 14.64 7.91 17.41
CA GLN A 171 16.03 7.91 17.00
C GLN A 171 16.41 6.64 16.24
N VAL A 172 16.03 5.46 16.76
CA VAL A 172 16.30 4.17 16.11
C VAL A 172 15.67 4.11 14.71
N ILE A 173 14.40 4.52 14.59
CA ILE A 173 13.68 4.56 13.32
C ILE A 173 14.36 5.54 12.36
N TYR A 174 14.60 6.79 12.75
CA TYR A 174 15.23 7.77 11.87
C TYR A 174 16.69 7.48 11.52
N GLN A 175 17.34 6.57 12.24
CA GLN A 175 18.65 6.04 11.90
C GLN A 175 18.59 4.73 11.10
N ALA A 176 17.39 4.24 10.74
CA ALA A 176 17.15 2.94 10.11
C ALA A 176 17.92 1.79 10.78
N ARG A 177 17.95 1.79 12.11
CA ARG A 177 18.58 0.72 12.91
C ARG A 177 17.59 -0.43 13.02
N CYS A 178 17.60 -1.30 12.01
CA CYS A 178 16.73 -2.46 11.98
C CYS A 178 17.43 -3.71 11.43
N GLU A 179 16.93 -4.86 11.87
CA GLU A 179 17.14 -6.14 11.18
C GLU A 179 15.99 -6.35 10.22
N ILE A 180 16.28 -6.96 9.07
CA ILE A 180 15.30 -7.19 8.02
C ILE A 180 15.25 -8.70 7.75
N THR A 181 14.06 -9.26 7.93
CA THR A 181 13.77 -10.68 7.69
C THR A 181 12.55 -10.80 6.78
N ASP A 182 12.46 -11.87 6.03
CA ASP A 182 11.36 -12.10 5.10
C ASP A 182 10.90 -13.56 5.04
N THR A 183 9.81 -13.80 4.32
CA THR A 183 9.37 -15.13 3.87
C THR A 183 8.52 -15.01 2.60
N SER A 184 8.40 -16.10 1.84
CA SER A 184 7.51 -16.17 0.67
C SER A 184 6.04 -16.05 1.08
N ILE A 185 5.26 -15.40 0.23
CA ILE A 185 3.80 -15.35 0.35
C ILE A 185 3.17 -15.59 -1.03
N THR A 186 1.86 -15.83 -1.06
CA THR A 186 1.05 -15.75 -2.29
C THR A 186 0.94 -14.30 -2.79
N SER A 187 0.43 -14.08 -4.01
CA SER A 187 0.26 -12.74 -4.59
C SER A 187 -0.62 -11.90 -3.66
N PRO A 188 -0.06 -10.91 -2.94
CA PRO A 188 -0.78 -10.27 -1.85
C PRO A 188 -1.81 -9.28 -2.38
N SER A 189 -2.99 -9.25 -1.77
CA SER A 189 -4.00 -8.22 -2.02
C SER A 189 -4.16 -7.27 -0.83
N ARG A 190 -3.99 -7.78 0.40
CA ARG A 190 -4.18 -6.99 1.62
C ARG A 190 -3.47 -7.59 2.83
N MET A 191 -2.91 -6.74 3.70
CA MET A 191 -2.38 -7.14 4.99
C MET A 191 -3.02 -6.33 6.11
N LEU A 192 -3.32 -6.96 7.25
CA LEU A 192 -3.72 -6.28 8.48
C LEU A 192 -3.08 -6.94 9.70
N ILE A 193 -2.84 -6.14 10.73
CA ILE A 193 -2.46 -6.60 12.08
C ILE A 193 -3.65 -6.47 13.03
N SER A 194 -3.83 -7.43 13.93
CA SER A 194 -4.88 -7.37 14.94
C SER A 194 -4.64 -6.17 15.87
N PRO A 195 -5.67 -5.44 16.33
CA PRO A 195 -5.53 -4.37 17.30
C PRO A 195 -4.70 -4.74 18.54
N GLY A 196 -4.86 -5.98 19.03
CA GLY A 196 -4.07 -6.53 20.14
C GLY A 196 -2.62 -6.90 19.80
N GLN A 197 -2.24 -6.81 18.51
CA GLN A 197 -0.92 -7.12 17.97
C GLN A 197 -0.47 -8.56 18.30
N GLY A 198 -1.44 -9.49 18.32
CA GLY A 198 -1.19 -10.92 18.53
C GLY A 198 -1.16 -11.71 17.21
N CYS A 199 -1.78 -11.18 16.15
CA CYS A 199 -1.90 -11.85 14.87
C CYS A 199 -1.71 -10.86 13.72
N LEU A 200 -0.96 -11.25 12.70
CA LEU A 200 -0.85 -10.58 11.41
C LEU A 200 -1.40 -11.51 10.34
N ALA A 201 -2.18 -10.98 9.40
CA ALA A 201 -2.73 -11.78 8.31
C ALA A 201 -2.57 -11.08 6.96
N ILE A 202 -2.40 -11.90 5.92
CA ILE A 202 -2.32 -11.46 4.52
C ILE A 202 -3.36 -12.23 3.71
N LEU A 203 -4.21 -11.52 2.99
CA LEU A 203 -4.98 -12.06 1.88
C LEU A 203 -4.09 -12.10 0.66
N GLY A 204 -4.16 -13.19 -0.07
CA GLY A 204 -3.53 -13.29 -1.38
C GLY A 204 -4.29 -14.19 -2.33
N ALA A 205 -3.74 -14.27 -3.54
CA ALA A 205 -4.18 -15.13 -4.60
C ALA A 205 -3.07 -16.14 -4.92
N GLY A 206 -3.44 -17.42 -4.96
CA GLY A 206 -2.52 -18.52 -5.27
C GLY A 206 -3.22 -19.62 -6.04
N GLY A 207 -2.69 -20.84 -5.93
CA GLY A 207 -3.18 -21.98 -6.71
C GLY A 207 -2.89 -21.82 -8.20
N TRP A 208 -3.66 -22.51 -9.05
CA TRP A 208 -3.45 -22.43 -10.49
C TRP A 208 -3.84 -21.07 -11.06
N LYS A 209 -2.86 -20.31 -11.59
CA LYS A 209 -3.05 -18.99 -12.18
C LYS A 209 -3.62 -17.93 -11.23
N ASP A 210 -3.27 -18.02 -9.95
CA ASP A 210 -3.72 -17.10 -8.89
C ASP A 210 -5.25 -16.99 -8.79
N ARG A 211 -5.94 -18.12 -8.89
CA ARG A 211 -7.41 -18.18 -8.82
C ARG A 211 -7.94 -18.56 -7.46
N ASP A 212 -7.10 -19.16 -6.61
CA ASP A 212 -7.50 -19.61 -5.30
C ASP A 212 -7.23 -18.51 -4.25
N PRO A 213 -8.21 -18.16 -3.41
CA PRO A 213 -7.97 -17.30 -2.27
C PRO A 213 -6.98 -18.00 -1.33
N ALA A 214 -6.05 -17.23 -0.78
CA ALA A 214 -5.13 -17.67 0.25
C ALA A 214 -5.20 -16.73 1.45
N LEU A 215 -5.13 -17.29 2.64
CA LEU A 215 -4.99 -16.56 3.89
C LEU A 215 -3.70 -17.02 4.56
N HIS A 216 -2.71 -16.13 4.63
CA HIS A 216 -1.54 -16.31 5.49
C HIS A 216 -1.85 -15.72 6.87
N CYS A 217 -1.45 -16.42 7.92
CA CYS A 217 -1.60 -16.00 9.31
C CYS A 217 -0.29 -16.22 10.08
N PHE A 218 0.20 -15.15 10.72
CA PHE A 218 1.42 -15.13 11.52
C PHE A 218 1.08 -14.76 12.97
N LEU A 219 1.47 -15.61 13.93
CA LEU A 219 1.24 -15.38 15.35
C LEU A 219 2.42 -14.62 15.95
N LEU A 220 2.25 -13.32 16.20
CA LEU A 220 3.36 -12.40 16.50
C LEU A 220 4.01 -12.62 17.87
N ASP A 221 3.37 -13.37 18.77
CA ASP A 221 3.96 -13.79 20.04
C ASP A 221 5.06 -14.87 19.87
N ASP A 222 5.14 -15.53 18.71
CA ASP A 222 6.23 -16.45 18.38
C ASP A 222 7.42 -15.67 17.79
N ALA A 223 8.62 -15.88 18.33
CA ALA A 223 9.83 -15.20 17.85
C ALA A 223 10.15 -15.55 16.38
N ASP A 224 9.79 -16.76 15.94
CA ASP A 224 10.05 -17.28 14.60
C ASP A 224 8.78 -17.27 13.73
N HIS A 225 7.82 -16.38 14.02
CA HIS A 225 6.50 -16.38 13.38
C HIS A 225 6.53 -16.37 11.86
N LEU A 226 7.50 -15.67 11.23
CA LEU A 226 7.64 -15.66 9.76
C LEU A 226 8.03 -17.02 9.16
N GLN A 227 8.58 -17.93 9.95
CA GLN A 227 8.95 -19.29 9.53
C GLN A 227 7.86 -20.34 9.88
N LYS A 228 6.77 -19.90 10.52
CA LYS A 228 5.69 -20.75 11.04
C LYS A 228 4.32 -20.21 10.63
N ASP A 229 4.24 -19.62 9.44
CA ASP A 229 2.99 -19.09 8.94
C ASP A 229 1.99 -20.23 8.68
N LYS A 230 0.71 -19.91 8.83
CA LYS A 230 -0.38 -20.78 8.42
C LYS A 230 -0.95 -20.23 7.13
N CYS A 231 -0.73 -20.91 6.02
CA CYS A 231 -1.27 -20.55 4.71
C CYS A 231 -2.26 -21.60 4.23
N PHE A 232 -3.51 -21.20 3.99
CA PHE A 232 -4.56 -22.10 3.53
C PHE A 232 -5.62 -21.37 2.70
N ALA A 233 -6.41 -22.12 1.94
CA ALA A 233 -7.52 -21.58 1.17
C ALA A 233 -8.78 -21.43 2.03
N PRO A 234 -9.35 -20.23 2.21
CA PRO A 234 -10.45 -19.99 3.14
C PRO A 234 -11.82 -20.46 2.63
N GLY A 235 -11.89 -21.42 1.69
CA GLY A 235 -13.16 -22.01 1.23
C GLY A 235 -14.17 -21.04 0.60
N LEU A 236 -13.75 -19.82 0.24
CA LEU A 236 -14.55 -18.80 -0.44
C LEU A 236 -14.73 -19.14 -1.93
N ALA A 237 -15.73 -18.57 -2.60
CA ALA A 237 -15.99 -18.89 -4.00
C ALA A 237 -15.13 -18.06 -4.96
N GLU A 238 -14.64 -16.92 -4.47
CA GLU A 238 -13.76 -16.00 -5.18
C GLU A 238 -12.55 -15.59 -4.32
N LEU A 239 -11.69 -14.73 -4.88
CA LEU A 239 -10.60 -14.11 -4.13
C LEU A 239 -11.14 -13.25 -2.99
N ALA A 240 -10.52 -13.40 -1.82
CA ALA A 240 -10.80 -12.52 -0.70
C ALA A 240 -10.08 -11.18 -0.89
N TYR A 241 -10.77 -10.08 -0.60
CA TYR A 241 -10.22 -8.73 -0.78
C TYR A 241 -10.36 -7.84 0.47
N THR A 242 -11.09 -8.29 1.50
CA THR A 242 -11.18 -7.57 2.78
C THR A 242 -11.20 -8.54 3.96
N MET A 243 -10.74 -8.05 5.12
CA MET A 243 -10.66 -8.82 6.34
C MET A 243 -10.84 -7.93 7.58
N ALA A 244 -11.20 -8.54 8.71
CA ALA A 244 -11.26 -7.89 10.02
C ALA A 244 -10.85 -8.86 11.14
N PHE A 245 -10.37 -8.30 12.24
CA PHE A 245 -9.96 -9.05 13.43
C PHE A 245 -10.94 -8.84 14.59
N ASP A 246 -11.21 -9.90 15.34
CA ASP A 246 -11.73 -9.85 16.71
C ASP A 246 -10.71 -10.46 17.67
N ASP A 247 -9.92 -9.61 18.32
CA ASP A 247 -8.92 -10.05 19.32
C ASP A 247 -9.56 -10.70 20.55
N GLU A 248 -10.77 -10.32 20.95
CA GLU A 248 -11.43 -10.87 22.14
C GLU A 248 -11.73 -12.35 21.96
N ARG A 249 -12.28 -12.70 20.79
CA ARG A 249 -12.62 -14.09 20.43
C ARG A 249 -11.51 -14.80 19.65
N LYS A 250 -10.45 -14.07 19.29
CA LYS A 250 -9.34 -14.52 18.44
C LYS A 250 -9.84 -15.06 17.08
N LEU A 251 -10.65 -14.28 16.38
CA LEU A 251 -11.27 -14.62 15.09
C LEU A 251 -10.84 -13.68 13.96
N ILE A 252 -10.36 -14.23 12.85
CA ILE A 252 -10.13 -13.49 11.59
C ILE A 252 -11.36 -13.68 10.74
N PHE A 253 -11.95 -12.60 10.27
CA PHE A 253 -13.02 -12.62 9.25
C PHE A 253 -12.40 -12.26 7.91
N VAL A 254 -12.71 -13.03 6.87
CA VAL A 254 -12.27 -12.82 5.49
C VAL A 254 -13.46 -12.88 4.56
N ALA A 255 -13.45 -12.09 3.49
CA ALA A 255 -14.63 -11.85 2.70
C ALA A 255 -14.35 -11.80 1.20
N ASP A 256 -15.17 -12.53 0.43
CA ASP A 256 -15.34 -12.40 -1.03
C ASP A 256 -16.60 -11.57 -1.35
N ALA A 257 -17.04 -11.50 -2.61
CA ALA A 257 -18.20 -10.72 -3.04
C ALA A 257 -19.48 -10.99 -2.25
N ASP A 258 -19.73 -12.26 -1.92
CA ASP A 258 -21.04 -12.71 -1.47
C ASP A 258 -21.02 -13.18 -0.01
N ARG A 259 -19.87 -13.60 0.51
CA ARG A 259 -19.77 -14.28 1.80
C ARG A 259 -18.63 -13.75 2.66
N VAL A 260 -18.84 -13.89 3.97
CA VAL A 260 -17.79 -13.71 4.98
C VAL A 260 -17.55 -15.04 5.67
N LYS A 261 -16.30 -15.47 5.80
CA LYS A 261 -15.92 -16.63 6.59
C LYS A 261 -15.00 -16.21 7.73
N SER A 262 -15.03 -16.94 8.84
CA SER A 262 -14.16 -16.68 9.98
C SER A 262 -13.39 -17.89 10.46
N TYR A 263 -12.22 -17.62 11.03
CA TYR A 263 -11.23 -18.60 11.43
C TYR A 263 -10.66 -18.26 12.80
N SER A 264 -10.54 -19.25 13.68
CA SER A 264 -9.97 -19.03 15.01
C SER A 264 -8.46 -19.19 15.00
N TRP A 265 -7.73 -18.17 15.47
CA TRP A 265 -6.31 -18.30 15.80
C TRP A 265 -6.06 -18.59 17.29
N GLY A 266 -7.13 -18.65 18.09
CA GLY A 266 -7.08 -18.93 19.52
C GLY A 266 -7.10 -20.40 19.90
N VAL A 267 -7.38 -21.28 18.93
CA VAL A 267 -7.55 -22.71 19.12
C VAL A 267 -6.59 -23.43 18.19
N ASP A 268 -5.84 -24.40 18.73
CA ASP A 268 -4.98 -25.23 17.90
C ASP A 268 -5.83 -26.07 16.92
N PRO A 269 -5.37 -26.27 15.68
CA PRO A 269 -6.06 -27.10 14.71
C PRO A 269 -6.37 -28.49 15.29
N ASN A 270 -7.57 -28.99 15.07
CA ASN A 270 -7.92 -30.35 15.52
C ASN A 270 -7.40 -31.37 14.50
N PRO A 271 -6.41 -32.22 14.84
CA PRO A 271 -5.87 -33.21 13.91
C PRO A 271 -6.87 -34.31 13.51
N GLN A 272 -8.05 -34.37 14.15
CA GLN A 272 -9.11 -35.33 13.87
C GLN A 272 -10.30 -34.72 13.11
N ALA A 273 -10.29 -33.41 12.82
CA ALA A 273 -11.30 -32.76 11.99
C ALA A 273 -11.04 -33.11 10.53
N GLY A 274 -11.45 -34.32 10.13
CA GLY A 274 -11.29 -34.80 8.77
C GLY A 274 -11.92 -33.84 7.77
N MET A 275 -11.06 -33.15 7.01
CA MET A 275 -11.23 -32.52 5.68
C MET A 275 -10.15 -31.46 5.43
N PHE A 276 -9.62 -30.84 6.49
CA PHE A 276 -8.60 -29.78 6.43
C PHE A 276 -7.20 -30.34 6.68
N GLN A 277 -6.16 -29.66 6.17
CA GLN A 277 -4.79 -30.00 6.55
C GLN A 277 -4.59 -29.73 8.04
N SER A 278 -3.70 -30.47 8.71
CA SER A 278 -3.53 -30.38 10.16
C SER A 278 -3.09 -29.01 10.68
N ASP A 279 -2.74 -28.07 9.80
CA ASP A 279 -2.21 -26.76 10.14
C ASP A 279 -3.17 -25.59 9.82
N ASP A 280 -4.32 -25.87 9.18
CA ASP A 280 -5.35 -24.87 8.84
C ASP A 280 -5.99 -24.29 10.11
N LEU A 281 -6.31 -22.99 10.10
CA LEU A 281 -7.09 -22.42 11.20
C LEU A 281 -8.52 -23.00 11.22
N PRO A 282 -9.06 -23.38 12.39
CA PRO A 282 -10.43 -23.90 12.47
C PRO A 282 -11.47 -22.89 11.96
N PRO A 283 -12.34 -23.26 11.00
CA PRO A 283 -13.45 -22.42 10.57
C PRO A 283 -14.49 -22.31 11.68
N VAL A 284 -15.05 -21.12 11.88
CA VAL A 284 -16.02 -20.86 12.96
C VAL A 284 -17.38 -20.47 12.39
N HIS A 285 -17.44 -19.40 11.59
CA HIS A 285 -18.69 -18.87 11.02
C HIS A 285 -18.60 -18.71 9.50
N THR A 286 -19.75 -18.83 8.83
CA THR A 286 -20.01 -18.32 7.48
C THR A 286 -21.19 -17.34 7.57
N LEU A 287 -21.07 -16.16 6.98
CA LEU A 287 -22.10 -15.11 6.93
C LEU A 287 -22.54 -14.90 5.49
N ASP A 288 -23.85 -14.71 5.32
CA ASP A 288 -24.44 -14.32 4.05
C ASP A 288 -24.37 -12.80 3.91
N SER A 289 -23.53 -12.32 3.01
CA SER A 289 -23.34 -10.91 2.72
C SER A 289 -23.73 -10.53 1.30
N ASP A 290 -24.56 -11.33 0.65
CA ASP A 290 -25.10 -11.03 -0.68
C ASP A 290 -25.69 -9.59 -0.68
N GLU A 291 -25.43 -8.82 -1.73
CA GLU A 291 -25.70 -7.37 -1.85
C GLU A 291 -24.81 -6.40 -1.03
N CYS A 292 -23.90 -6.87 -0.16
CA CYS A 292 -22.90 -6.05 0.53
C CYS A 292 -21.49 -6.60 0.32
N ASP A 293 -20.92 -6.27 -0.84
CA ASP A 293 -19.60 -6.69 -1.31
C ASP A 293 -18.47 -5.77 -0.83
N GLY A 294 -18.74 -4.74 -0.04
CA GLY A 294 -17.75 -3.78 0.41
C GLY A 294 -16.89 -4.29 1.56
N TRP A 295 -16.24 -3.33 2.21
CA TRP A 295 -15.30 -3.58 3.29
C TRP A 295 -15.95 -4.06 4.57
N ILE A 296 -15.20 -4.84 5.34
CA ILE A 296 -15.64 -5.35 6.64
C ILE A 296 -14.86 -4.69 7.79
N THR A 297 -15.50 -4.54 8.94
CA THR A 297 -14.89 -3.96 10.15
C THR A 297 -15.57 -4.50 11.39
N LEU A 298 -14.79 -4.60 12.48
CA LEU A 298 -15.34 -4.86 13.81
C LEU A 298 -15.71 -3.54 14.51
N LEU A 299 -16.93 -3.47 15.00
CA LEU A 299 -17.45 -2.45 15.90
C LEU A 299 -17.35 -2.95 17.37
N PRO A 300 -17.37 -2.03 18.35
CA PRO A 300 -17.37 -2.41 19.76
C PRO A 300 -18.52 -3.37 20.11
N ASN A 301 -18.27 -4.20 21.12
CA ASN A 301 -19.18 -5.22 21.66
C ASN A 301 -19.46 -6.40 20.71
N GLY A 302 -18.44 -6.88 20.00
CA GLY A 302 -18.55 -8.09 19.17
C GLY A 302 -19.53 -7.94 18.01
N ARG A 303 -19.61 -6.76 17.40
CA ARG A 303 -20.46 -6.50 16.23
C ARG A 303 -19.60 -6.38 15.00
N ILE A 304 -19.91 -7.14 13.97
CA ILE A 304 -19.24 -7.03 12.67
C ILE A 304 -20.15 -6.29 11.70
N VAL A 305 -19.56 -5.38 10.92
CA VAL A 305 -20.28 -4.58 9.93
C VAL A 305 -19.59 -4.73 8.58
N ARG A 306 -20.38 -4.86 7.52
CA ARG A 306 -19.91 -4.93 6.15
C ARG A 306 -20.62 -3.89 5.28
N ALA A 307 -19.87 -3.05 4.59
CA ALA A 307 -20.40 -2.02 3.72
C ALA A 307 -20.95 -2.60 2.41
N GLY A 308 -21.93 -1.93 1.84
CA GLY A 308 -22.35 -2.05 0.44
C GLY A 308 -22.68 -0.66 -0.12
N CYS A 309 -23.33 -0.61 -1.28
CA CYS A 309 -23.81 0.65 -1.85
C CYS A 309 -25.07 1.14 -1.12
N GLY A 310 -24.97 2.31 -0.46
CA GLY A 310 -26.08 2.96 0.24
C GLY A 310 -26.54 2.26 1.53
N LYS A 311 -25.85 1.20 1.96
CA LYS A 311 -26.20 0.42 3.16
C LYS A 311 -25.00 -0.33 3.73
N ALA A 312 -25.15 -0.84 4.95
CA ALA A 312 -24.25 -1.81 5.54
C ALA A 312 -25.03 -2.90 6.28
N PHE A 313 -24.56 -4.14 6.23
CA PHE A 313 -25.07 -5.23 7.04
C PHE A 313 -24.32 -5.33 8.36
N LEU A 314 -25.04 -5.73 9.40
CA LEU A 314 -24.52 -5.87 10.76
C LEU A 314 -24.88 -7.25 11.33
N TRP A 315 -23.89 -7.89 11.95
CA TRP A 315 -24.09 -9.12 12.72
C TRP A 315 -23.54 -8.98 14.14
N ASN A 316 -24.20 -9.61 15.10
CA ASN A 316 -23.69 -9.79 16.46
C ASN A 316 -22.99 -11.15 16.52
N ILE A 317 -21.70 -11.17 16.86
CA ILE A 317 -20.88 -12.39 16.76
C ILE A 317 -21.38 -13.49 17.72
N ASP A 318 -21.78 -13.10 18.93
CA ASP A 318 -22.22 -14.04 19.96
C ASP A 318 -23.54 -14.77 19.62
N ASP A 319 -24.30 -14.24 18.67
CA ASP A 319 -25.58 -14.79 18.22
C ASP A 319 -25.45 -15.67 16.95
N LEU A 320 -24.25 -15.75 16.36
CA LEU A 320 -24.01 -16.47 15.10
C LEU A 320 -23.96 -17.99 15.25
N GLU A 321 -24.46 -18.70 14.23
CA GLU A 321 -24.24 -20.13 14.10
C GLU A 321 -22.75 -20.45 13.94
N GLN A 322 -22.31 -21.60 14.47
CA GLN A 322 -20.95 -22.10 14.34
C GLN A 322 -20.94 -23.45 13.63
N HIS A 323 -19.91 -23.70 12.83
CA HIS A 323 -19.71 -24.97 12.15
C HIS A 323 -19.59 -26.16 13.14
N GLY A 324 -19.07 -25.93 14.35
CA GLY A 324 -18.87 -27.00 15.33
C GLY A 324 -17.84 -28.06 14.87
N PRO A 325 -17.61 -29.12 15.66
CA PRO A 325 -16.53 -30.09 15.40
C PRO A 325 -16.77 -30.98 14.16
N GLU A 326 -18.00 -31.07 13.68
CA GLU A 326 -18.37 -31.87 12.48
C GLU A 326 -18.46 -31.01 11.21
N ASN A 327 -18.03 -29.74 11.23
CA ASN A 327 -18.15 -28.80 10.12
C ASN A 327 -19.58 -28.70 9.56
N LYS A 328 -20.56 -28.58 10.47
CA LYS A 328 -21.97 -28.39 10.15
C LYS A 328 -22.13 -27.18 9.22
N ARG A 329 -22.88 -27.35 8.13
CA ARG A 329 -23.26 -26.25 7.24
C ARG A 329 -24.09 -25.18 7.98
N ILE A 330 -23.84 -23.92 7.66
CA ILE A 330 -24.49 -22.74 8.22
C ILE A 330 -25.44 -22.11 7.19
N GLY A 331 -26.63 -21.70 7.63
CA GLY A 331 -27.67 -21.13 6.78
C GLY A 331 -28.54 -22.18 6.07
N GLU A 332 -29.70 -21.74 5.58
CA GLU A 332 -30.64 -22.58 4.84
C GLU A 332 -30.24 -22.68 3.36
N GLY A 333 -30.15 -23.91 2.83
CA GLY A 333 -29.81 -24.15 1.43
C GLY A 333 -28.37 -24.60 1.22
N GLN A 334 -27.92 -24.52 -0.03
CA GLN A 334 -26.57 -24.84 -0.47
C GLN A 334 -26.10 -23.73 -1.41
N TYR A 335 -24.90 -23.19 -1.19
CA TYR A 335 -24.35 -22.13 -2.01
C TYR A 335 -24.12 -22.61 -3.45
N ASN A 336 -24.52 -21.78 -4.41
CA ASN A 336 -24.36 -22.10 -5.82
C ASN A 336 -22.92 -21.84 -6.26
N ILE A 337 -22.23 -22.89 -6.65
CA ILE A 337 -20.83 -22.84 -7.11
C ILE A 337 -20.69 -22.92 -8.63
N GLU A 338 -21.80 -23.03 -9.39
CA GLU A 338 -21.76 -23.25 -10.85
C GLU A 338 -21.09 -22.12 -11.62
N ASP A 339 -21.17 -20.88 -11.10
CA ASP A 339 -20.58 -19.68 -11.73
C ASP A 339 -19.17 -19.35 -11.19
N SER A 340 -18.59 -20.19 -10.33
CA SER A 340 -17.24 -19.96 -9.83
C SER A 340 -16.20 -20.23 -10.92
N SER A 341 -15.22 -19.33 -11.02
CA SER A 341 -14.06 -19.49 -11.90
C SER A 341 -12.95 -20.38 -11.32
N ARG A 342 -13.15 -20.89 -10.10
CA ARG A 342 -12.23 -21.77 -9.39
C ARG A 342 -12.46 -23.23 -9.75
N ASP A 343 -11.37 -23.99 -9.79
CA ASP A 343 -11.45 -25.44 -9.95
C ASP A 343 -11.91 -26.08 -8.63
N ASN A 344 -13.11 -26.66 -8.65
CA ASN A 344 -13.68 -27.38 -7.50
C ASN A 344 -13.99 -28.84 -7.85
N ASP A 345 -13.14 -29.46 -8.67
CA ASP A 345 -13.33 -30.83 -9.20
C ASP A 345 -13.49 -31.89 -8.11
N ASN A 346 -12.87 -31.69 -6.94
CA ASN A 346 -12.98 -32.59 -5.80
C ASN A 346 -14.20 -32.29 -4.90
N GLY A 347 -14.90 -31.17 -5.11
CA GLY A 347 -16.04 -30.70 -4.32
C GLY A 347 -15.67 -30.17 -2.92
N MET A 348 -14.40 -29.92 -2.64
CA MET A 348 -13.87 -29.62 -1.30
C MET A 348 -13.14 -28.27 -1.21
N SER A 349 -12.88 -27.61 -2.35
CA SER A 349 -12.13 -26.34 -2.42
C SER A 349 -13.00 -25.12 -2.07
N ILE A 350 -14.32 -25.25 -2.23
CA ILE A 350 -15.31 -24.23 -1.91
C ILE A 350 -16.29 -24.80 -0.89
N GLU A 351 -16.44 -24.10 0.23
CA GLU A 351 -17.37 -24.47 1.29
C GLU A 351 -18.81 -24.11 0.87
N ASP A 352 -19.79 -24.94 1.18
CA ASP A 352 -21.14 -24.90 0.56
C ASP A 352 -22.24 -24.24 1.42
N SER A 353 -21.89 -23.64 2.56
CA SER A 353 -22.81 -22.85 3.38
C SER A 353 -23.26 -21.58 2.67
N MET A 354 -24.56 -21.31 2.78
CA MET A 354 -25.15 -20.01 2.44
C MET A 354 -24.70 -18.92 3.42
N GLY A 355 -24.55 -19.28 4.70
CA GLY A 355 -24.15 -18.35 5.75
C GLY A 355 -25.31 -17.83 6.59
N SER A 356 -24.97 -17.26 7.74
CA SER A 356 -25.93 -16.65 8.66
C SER A 356 -26.42 -15.31 8.12
N ALA A 357 -27.74 -15.11 8.13
CA ALA A 357 -28.35 -13.83 7.78
C ALA A 357 -27.89 -12.70 8.71
N HIS A 358 -27.84 -11.48 8.18
CA HIS A 358 -27.55 -10.29 8.97
C HIS A 358 -28.64 -10.00 10.00
N HIS A 359 -28.23 -9.49 11.16
CA HIS A 359 -29.15 -9.15 12.25
C HIS A 359 -29.82 -7.79 12.04
N ALA A 360 -29.14 -6.87 11.33
CA ALA A 360 -29.67 -5.56 10.99
C ALA A 360 -29.02 -5.01 9.72
N THR A 361 -29.72 -4.06 9.10
CA THR A 361 -29.22 -3.26 7.98
C THR A 361 -29.22 -1.79 8.37
N ILE A 362 -28.07 -1.14 8.21
CA ILE A 362 -27.91 0.30 8.37
C ILE A 362 -28.07 0.92 6.99
N THR A 363 -29.17 1.62 6.74
CA THR A 363 -29.35 2.39 5.50
C THR A 363 -28.61 3.72 5.63
N PHE A 364 -27.76 4.04 4.65
CA PHE A 364 -27.03 5.30 4.62
C PHE A 364 -27.95 6.45 4.21
N ALA A 365 -27.67 7.65 4.71
CA ALA A 365 -28.42 8.85 4.36
C ALA A 365 -28.27 9.20 2.86
N ASP A 366 -27.09 8.91 2.29
CA ASP A 366 -26.84 8.96 0.86
C ASP A 366 -26.96 7.53 0.27
N PRO A 367 -28.02 7.20 -0.49
CA PRO A 367 -28.23 5.87 -1.04
C PRO A 367 -27.26 5.53 -2.19
N THR A 368 -26.47 6.51 -2.66
CA THR A 368 -25.48 6.31 -3.73
C THR A 368 -24.06 6.16 -3.20
N PHE A 369 -23.85 6.34 -1.90
CA PHE A 369 -22.53 6.28 -1.30
C PHE A 369 -22.02 4.83 -1.24
N HIS A 370 -20.86 4.57 -1.84
CA HIS A 370 -20.24 3.25 -1.90
C HIS A 370 -18.78 3.35 -1.43
N PRO A 371 -18.51 3.10 -0.13
CA PRO A 371 -17.15 3.12 0.41
C PRO A 371 -16.22 2.15 -0.35
N ALA A 372 -15.14 2.67 -0.91
CA ALA A 372 -14.10 1.89 -1.59
C ALA A 372 -13.00 1.43 -0.63
N VAL A 373 -12.81 2.16 0.47
CA VAL A 373 -11.99 1.83 1.64
C VAL A 373 -12.76 2.32 2.85
N TRP A 374 -12.72 1.62 3.98
CA TRP A 374 -13.13 2.26 5.24
C TRP A 374 -12.29 1.82 6.43
N TYR A 375 -12.20 2.70 7.42
CA TYR A 375 -11.40 2.50 8.62
C TYR A 375 -12.15 3.07 9.82
N ARG A 376 -12.25 2.31 10.91
CA ARG A 376 -12.89 2.79 12.13
C ARG A 376 -11.99 3.77 12.86
N HIS A 377 -12.38 5.04 12.91
CA HIS A 377 -11.69 6.02 13.73
C HIS A 377 -12.10 5.87 15.20
N ALA A 378 -11.32 5.12 15.96
CA ALA A 378 -11.66 4.73 17.33
C ALA A 378 -12.05 5.91 18.25
N PRO A 379 -11.38 7.09 18.21
CA PRO A 379 -11.73 8.22 19.08
C PRO A 379 -13.14 8.80 18.83
N THR A 380 -13.60 8.86 17.58
CA THR A 380 -14.95 9.40 17.27
C THR A 380 -16.00 8.31 17.15
N GLY A 381 -15.60 7.07 16.86
CA GLY A 381 -16.51 5.96 16.54
C GLY A 381 -16.99 5.94 15.09
N ASN A 382 -16.71 7.00 14.32
CA ASN A 382 -17.09 7.11 12.91
C ASN A 382 -16.22 6.23 12.03
N MET A 383 -16.73 5.91 10.85
CA MET A 383 -15.95 5.30 9.77
C MET A 383 -15.34 6.41 8.92
N LEU A 384 -14.02 6.39 8.74
CA LEU A 384 -13.35 7.14 7.68
C LEU A 384 -13.45 6.30 6.41
N CYS A 385 -14.03 6.84 5.35
CA CYS A 385 -14.34 6.12 4.13
C CYS A 385 -13.67 6.80 2.95
N GLY A 386 -12.83 6.08 2.21
CA GLY A 386 -12.36 6.50 0.89
C GLY A 386 -13.40 6.20 -0.18
N THR A 387 -13.59 7.10 -1.14
CA THR A 387 -14.43 6.87 -2.33
C THR A 387 -13.59 6.41 -3.52
N SER A 388 -14.24 5.93 -4.58
CA SER A 388 -13.58 5.50 -5.80
C SER A 388 -14.25 6.06 -7.04
N GLY A 389 -13.45 6.71 -7.88
CA GLY A 389 -13.87 7.21 -9.18
C GLY A 389 -14.50 6.13 -10.07
N GLN A 390 -14.04 4.88 -9.94
CA GLN A 390 -14.58 3.75 -10.68
C GLN A 390 -15.96 3.29 -10.16
N LYS A 391 -16.17 3.31 -8.83
CA LYS A 391 -17.39 2.80 -8.19
C LYS A 391 -18.51 3.84 -8.12
N ASP A 392 -18.22 5.04 -7.63
CA ASP A 392 -19.21 6.09 -7.39
C ASP A 392 -18.87 7.43 -8.07
N GLY A 393 -17.71 7.50 -8.71
CA GLY A 393 -17.28 8.70 -9.41
C GLY A 393 -16.86 9.84 -8.48
N ARG A 394 -16.51 9.55 -7.23
CA ARG A 394 -16.06 10.54 -6.25
C ARG A 394 -14.61 10.31 -5.85
N TYR A 395 -13.89 11.38 -5.50
CA TYR A 395 -12.47 11.34 -5.13
C TYR A 395 -12.23 12.09 -3.82
N ALA A 396 -12.85 11.61 -2.75
CA ALA A 396 -12.75 12.20 -1.43
C ALA A 396 -12.59 11.11 -0.35
N CYS A 397 -12.29 11.57 0.86
CA CYS A 397 -12.52 10.78 2.06
C CYS A 397 -13.68 11.41 2.85
N ALA A 398 -14.54 10.59 3.45
CA ALA A 398 -15.68 11.03 4.24
C ALA A 398 -15.63 10.43 5.65
N SER A 399 -16.12 11.15 6.65
CA SER A 399 -16.43 10.59 7.96
C SER A 399 -17.92 10.23 8.03
N LEU A 400 -18.23 8.95 8.20
CA LEU A 400 -19.56 8.38 8.20
C LEU A 400 -19.96 7.95 9.63
N ASP A 401 -21.08 8.45 10.11
CA ASP A 401 -21.67 8.07 11.39
C ASP A 401 -22.70 6.94 11.20
N LEU A 402 -22.32 5.72 11.57
CA LEU A 402 -23.19 4.55 11.45
C LEU A 402 -24.33 4.54 12.47
N GLU A 403 -24.18 5.18 13.63
CA GLU A 403 -25.21 5.20 14.68
C GLU A 403 -26.39 6.11 14.30
N HIS A 404 -26.13 7.13 13.48
CA HIS A 404 -27.14 8.06 12.99
C HIS A 404 -27.54 7.83 11.52
N GLY A 405 -27.58 6.55 11.10
CA GLY A 405 -28.09 6.16 9.78
C GLY A 405 -27.12 6.43 8.64
N GLY A 406 -25.82 6.22 8.87
CA GLY A 406 -24.78 6.42 7.87
C GLY A 406 -24.77 7.85 7.32
N GLN A 407 -24.83 8.84 8.19
CA GLN A 407 -24.72 10.25 7.78
C GLN A 407 -23.27 10.63 7.58
N ILE A 408 -22.96 11.31 6.48
CA ILE A 408 -21.65 11.93 6.27
C ILE A 408 -21.58 13.16 7.16
N VAL A 409 -20.76 13.11 8.20
CA VAL A 409 -20.58 14.22 9.16
C VAL A 409 -19.46 15.17 8.76
N LEU A 410 -18.48 14.71 7.97
CA LEU A 410 -17.44 15.56 7.41
C LEU A 410 -16.90 14.97 6.10
N ARG A 411 -16.41 15.86 5.22
CA ARG A 411 -15.72 15.53 3.97
C ARG A 411 -14.30 16.07 4.02
N TYR A 412 -13.37 15.22 3.64
CA TYR A 412 -11.93 15.48 3.51
C TYR A 412 -11.60 15.47 2.02
N LEU A 413 -11.49 16.67 1.46
CA LEU A 413 -11.27 16.89 0.04
C LEU A 413 -9.77 16.95 -0.27
N GLY A 414 -9.46 16.87 -1.56
CA GLY A 414 -8.13 17.19 -2.07
C GLY A 414 -7.38 16.04 -2.70
N HIS A 415 -7.97 14.86 -2.77
CA HIS A 415 -7.46 13.72 -3.55
C HIS A 415 -7.67 13.97 -5.03
N GLY A 416 -6.67 13.67 -5.86
CA GLY A 416 -6.72 13.73 -7.32
C GLY A 416 -6.89 12.36 -7.97
N GLY A 417 -7.27 11.35 -7.18
CA GLY A 417 -7.41 9.95 -7.55
C GLY A 417 -8.05 9.18 -6.38
N ASP A 418 -8.25 7.88 -6.55
CA ASP A 418 -8.89 7.02 -5.56
C ASP A 418 -8.09 6.98 -4.25
N VAL A 419 -8.80 6.86 -3.11
CA VAL A 419 -8.17 6.68 -1.80
C VAL A 419 -7.90 5.20 -1.60
N GLU A 420 -6.63 4.84 -1.50
CA GLU A 420 -6.18 3.43 -1.47
C GLU A 420 -6.08 2.86 -0.05
N ASP A 421 -5.70 3.70 0.91
CA ASP A 421 -5.48 3.28 2.30
C ASP A 421 -5.69 4.42 3.28
N ILE A 422 -6.04 4.07 4.52
CA ILE A 422 -6.26 5.00 5.63
C ILE A 422 -5.54 4.48 6.86
N SER A 423 -4.72 5.33 7.48
CA SER A 423 -3.96 5.00 8.67
C SER A 423 -4.18 6.00 9.79
N THR A 424 -4.36 5.49 11.01
CA THR A 424 -4.45 6.29 12.24
C THR A 424 -3.39 5.81 13.22
N SER A 425 -3.12 6.62 14.25
CA SER A 425 -2.14 6.28 15.27
C SER A 425 -2.65 6.66 16.65
N GLU A 426 -2.40 5.82 17.65
CA GLU A 426 -2.78 6.10 19.04
C GLU A 426 -2.11 7.36 19.61
N GLY A 427 -1.02 7.83 18.99
CA GLY A 427 -0.30 9.02 19.44
C GLY A 427 -1.02 10.35 19.24
N ASP A 428 -2.01 10.42 18.34
CA ASP A 428 -2.83 11.63 18.16
C ASP A 428 -4.22 11.28 17.59
N ALA A 429 -5.24 11.49 18.42
CA ALA A 429 -6.64 11.18 18.13
C ALA A 429 -7.30 12.11 17.10
N HIS A 430 -6.62 13.16 16.64
CA HIS A 430 -7.17 14.13 15.69
C HIS A 430 -6.58 14.03 14.31
N ILE A 431 -5.59 13.17 14.07
CA ILE A 431 -4.94 13.09 12.76
C ILE A 431 -5.02 11.69 12.17
N PHE A 432 -5.09 11.65 10.84
CA PHE A 432 -5.02 10.42 10.08
C PHE A 432 -4.32 10.68 8.76
N ALA A 433 -3.73 9.64 8.19
CA ALA A 433 -3.10 9.68 6.88
C ALA A 433 -3.94 8.92 5.86
N THR A 434 -3.90 9.35 4.61
CA THR A 434 -4.48 8.63 3.47
C THR A 434 -3.43 8.40 2.39
N ALA A 435 -3.44 7.24 1.76
CA ALA A 435 -2.72 6.96 0.51
C ALA A 435 -3.65 7.23 -0.69
N GLY A 436 -3.08 7.60 -1.84
CA GLY A 436 -3.87 7.97 -3.02
C GLY A 436 -3.28 7.46 -4.34
N ALA A 437 -4.17 7.09 -5.25
CA ALA A 437 -3.86 6.73 -6.64
C ALA A 437 -3.32 7.90 -7.48
N ASP A 438 -3.30 9.12 -6.93
CA ASP A 438 -2.62 10.25 -7.55
C ASP A 438 -1.12 10.34 -7.18
N GLY A 439 -0.61 9.38 -6.41
CA GLY A 439 0.78 9.30 -6.01
C GLY A 439 1.12 10.13 -4.77
N TYR A 440 0.13 10.70 -4.07
CA TYR A 440 0.38 11.47 -2.86
C TYR A 440 -0.17 10.78 -1.62
N ALA A 441 0.59 10.81 -0.54
CA ALA A 441 0.05 10.62 0.80
C ALA A 441 -0.41 11.97 1.36
N ARG A 442 -1.43 11.99 2.21
CA ARG A 442 -1.97 13.21 2.81
C ARG A 442 -2.20 13.00 4.30
N LEU A 443 -1.85 14.00 5.10
CA LEU A 443 -2.14 14.05 6.54
C LEU A 443 -3.29 15.02 6.78
N TYR A 444 -4.37 14.52 7.34
CA TYR A 444 -5.55 15.29 7.70
C TYR A 444 -5.65 15.47 9.20
N ASP A 445 -6.23 16.61 9.59
CA ASP A 445 -6.81 16.81 10.92
C ASP A 445 -8.32 16.57 10.79
N VAL A 446 -8.91 15.72 11.64
CA VAL A 446 -10.34 15.36 11.61
C VAL A 446 -11.29 16.55 11.77
N ARG A 447 -10.75 17.73 12.14
CA ARG A 447 -11.50 18.98 12.31
C ARG A 447 -11.42 19.87 11.07
N GLN A 448 -10.64 19.50 10.06
CA GLN A 448 -10.37 20.32 8.87
C GLN A 448 -10.70 19.53 7.60
N PRO A 449 -11.41 20.13 6.63
CA PRO A 449 -11.82 19.42 5.41
C PRO A 449 -10.72 19.29 4.35
N LEU A 450 -9.52 19.84 4.59
CA LEU A 450 -8.40 19.85 3.65
C LEU A 450 -7.14 19.38 4.36
N PRO A 451 -6.17 18.82 3.63
CA PRO A 451 -4.97 18.24 4.24
C PRO A 451 -4.11 19.32 4.89
N VAL A 452 -3.51 18.97 6.03
CA VAL A 452 -2.52 19.78 6.74
C VAL A 452 -1.16 19.69 6.04
N LEU A 453 -0.81 18.50 5.57
CA LEU A 453 0.39 18.23 4.77
C LEU A 453 0.05 17.24 3.65
N THR A 454 0.72 17.42 2.51
CA THR A 454 0.73 16.49 1.39
C THR A 454 2.15 16.03 1.14
N PHE A 455 2.36 14.74 0.96
CA PHE A 455 3.66 14.13 0.70
C PHE A 455 3.68 13.64 -0.74
N ASP A 456 4.61 14.16 -1.53
CA ASP A 456 4.85 13.76 -2.91
C ASP A 456 5.65 12.45 -2.92
N HIS A 457 4.91 11.34 -2.77
CA HIS A 457 5.52 10.01 -2.79
C HIS A 457 5.90 9.64 -4.23
N GLY A 458 4.91 9.62 -5.12
CA GLY A 458 5.03 8.99 -6.43
C GLY A 458 5.49 9.92 -7.53
N TYR A 459 5.72 11.21 -7.26
CA TYR A 459 6.21 12.19 -8.23
C TYR A 459 5.52 12.14 -9.61
N GLN A 460 4.21 11.86 -9.64
CA GLN A 460 3.40 11.69 -10.86
C GLN A 460 3.88 10.56 -11.80
N ILE A 461 4.55 9.55 -11.28
CA ILE A 461 4.98 8.37 -12.04
C ILE A 461 4.45 7.05 -11.48
N GLU A 462 3.81 7.07 -10.30
CA GLU A 462 3.24 5.90 -9.62
C GLU A 462 2.16 6.26 -8.59
N TYR A 463 1.43 5.23 -8.16
CA TYR A 463 0.45 5.28 -7.07
C TYR A 463 1.12 5.20 -5.70
N CYS A 464 0.44 5.71 -4.67
CA CYS A 464 0.77 5.41 -3.29
C CYS A 464 -0.30 4.45 -2.74
N PRO A 465 -0.02 3.13 -2.68
CA PRO A 465 -1.04 2.11 -2.36
C PRO A 465 -1.25 1.94 -0.85
N ALA A 466 -0.27 2.30 -0.02
CA ALA A 466 -0.34 2.08 1.42
C ALA A 466 0.39 3.19 2.20
N VAL A 467 -0.15 3.51 3.38
CA VAL A 467 0.47 4.45 4.32
C VAL A 467 0.39 3.91 5.74
N VAL A 468 1.42 4.19 6.54
CA VAL A 468 1.41 3.84 7.96
C VAL A 468 1.86 5.05 8.78
N LEU A 469 0.94 5.58 9.58
CA LEU A 469 1.18 6.70 10.48
C LEU A 469 1.49 6.17 11.89
N VAL A 470 2.62 6.60 12.45
CA VAL A 470 3.04 6.19 13.80
C VAL A 470 3.54 7.38 14.60
N HIS A 471 3.61 7.21 15.92
CA HIS A 471 4.14 8.20 16.85
C HIS A 471 5.22 7.62 17.78
N PRO A 472 6.37 7.15 17.26
CA PRO A 472 7.46 6.68 18.11
C PRO A 472 7.88 7.78 19.09
N ASP A 473 7.79 7.49 20.38
CA ASP A 473 8.00 8.44 21.47
C ASP A 473 7.20 9.76 21.33
N GLY A 474 6.02 9.69 20.69
CA GLY A 474 5.18 10.85 20.43
C GLY A 474 5.65 11.73 19.26
N ILE A 475 6.62 11.31 18.45
CA ILE A 475 7.02 12.01 17.21
C ILE A 475 6.23 11.46 16.03
N PRO A 476 5.42 12.27 15.31
CA PRO A 476 4.68 11.80 14.15
C PRO A 476 5.65 11.44 13.01
N THR A 477 5.56 10.20 12.54
CA THR A 477 6.37 9.63 11.45
C THR A 477 5.43 8.94 10.47
N LEU A 478 5.65 9.14 9.17
CA LEU A 478 4.86 8.50 8.11
C LEU A 478 5.75 7.54 7.31
N PHE A 479 5.25 6.33 7.07
CA PHE A 479 5.75 5.44 6.03
C PHE A 479 4.80 5.47 4.84
N SER A 480 5.34 5.55 3.63
CA SER A 480 4.54 5.51 2.39
C SER A 480 5.15 4.51 1.42
N ALA A 481 4.30 3.64 0.88
CA ALA A 481 4.66 2.58 -0.06
C ALA A 481 4.74 3.09 -1.51
N GLY A 482 5.67 2.52 -2.28
CA GLY A 482 5.80 2.70 -3.73
C GLY A 482 5.62 1.39 -4.48
N VAL A 483 4.89 1.44 -5.59
CA VAL A 483 4.63 0.30 -6.47
C VAL A 483 5.74 0.19 -7.49
N ARG A 484 5.94 1.25 -8.27
CA ARG A 484 6.92 1.28 -9.35
C ARG A 484 8.31 1.57 -8.80
N SER A 485 8.40 2.38 -7.76
CA SER A 485 9.67 2.74 -7.19
C SER A 485 10.24 1.68 -6.25
N GLU A 486 9.51 0.59 -5.97
CA GLU A 486 10.02 -0.62 -5.30
C GLU A 486 10.71 -0.29 -3.94
N HIS A 487 10.13 0.63 -3.17
CA HIS A 487 10.62 1.01 -1.86
C HIS A 487 9.55 1.57 -0.93
N ILE A 488 9.93 1.78 0.34
CA ILE A 488 9.12 2.47 1.34
C ILE A 488 9.84 3.77 1.73
N LYS A 489 9.19 4.93 1.59
CA LYS A 489 9.74 6.22 2.06
C LYS A 489 9.36 6.46 3.51
N VAL A 490 10.30 7.01 4.27
CA VAL A 490 10.11 7.43 5.66
C VAL A 490 10.17 8.95 5.77
N TRP A 491 9.12 9.53 6.32
CA TRP A 491 8.96 10.98 6.46
C TRP A 491 8.95 11.38 7.92
N ASP A 492 9.75 12.39 8.25
CA ASP A 492 9.63 13.10 9.51
C ASP A 492 8.66 14.25 9.34
N ILE A 493 7.45 14.10 9.91
CA ILE A 493 6.35 15.05 9.74
C ILE A 493 6.69 16.41 10.38
N ARG A 494 7.41 16.41 11.51
CA ARG A 494 7.79 17.64 12.22
C ARG A 494 8.92 18.37 11.49
N ALA A 495 9.91 17.63 10.99
CA ALA A 495 11.01 18.21 10.21
C ALA A 495 10.56 18.62 8.81
N LYS A 496 9.45 18.06 8.32
CA LYS A 496 8.94 18.23 6.95
C LYS A 496 9.90 17.71 5.88
N GLU A 497 10.52 16.56 6.14
CA GLU A 497 11.58 16.01 5.31
C GLU A 497 11.37 14.51 5.04
N ALA A 498 11.68 14.07 3.82
CA ALA A 498 11.96 12.67 3.55
C ALA A 498 13.33 12.32 4.15
N VAL A 499 13.37 11.32 5.02
CA VAL A 499 14.60 10.96 5.76
C VAL A 499 15.41 9.93 4.98
N TYR A 500 14.77 8.83 4.61
CA TYR A 500 15.36 7.74 3.84
C TYR A 500 14.30 6.88 3.14
N GLU A 501 14.77 5.98 2.28
CA GLU A 501 13.98 4.89 1.67
C GLU A 501 14.46 3.53 2.21
N LEU A 502 13.55 2.55 2.28
CA LEU A 502 13.84 1.14 2.56
C LEU A 502 13.63 0.29 1.31
N ALA A 503 14.59 -0.57 1.00
CA ALA A 503 14.52 -1.49 -0.13
C ALA A 503 13.51 -2.62 0.10
N THR A 504 12.76 -2.99 -0.94
CA THR A 504 11.80 -4.11 -0.91
C THR A 504 12.20 -5.25 -1.86
N GLY A 505 13.44 -5.27 -2.31
CA GLY A 505 13.98 -6.33 -3.17
C GLY A 505 13.41 -6.31 -4.59
N ASN A 506 13.28 -5.13 -5.20
CA ASN A 506 12.65 -4.89 -6.51
C ASN A 506 11.17 -5.33 -6.59
N ASN A 507 10.51 -5.55 -5.45
CA ASN A 507 9.08 -5.81 -5.40
C ASN A 507 8.28 -4.52 -5.17
N ALA A 508 7.11 -4.46 -5.81
CA ALA A 508 6.09 -3.46 -5.54
C ALA A 508 5.52 -3.67 -4.13
N VAL A 509 5.36 -2.59 -3.36
CA VAL A 509 4.73 -2.68 -2.03
C VAL A 509 3.21 -2.60 -2.18
N VAL A 510 2.50 -3.65 -1.76
CA VAL A 510 1.03 -3.71 -1.87
C VAL A 510 0.35 -3.23 -0.59
N SER A 511 0.86 -3.66 0.57
CA SER A 511 0.25 -3.34 1.86
C SER A 511 1.28 -3.27 2.97
N MET A 512 1.03 -2.47 4.01
CA MET A 512 1.92 -2.28 5.14
C MET A 512 1.17 -2.33 6.48
N ALA A 513 1.85 -2.78 7.53
CA ALA A 513 1.30 -2.81 8.89
C ALA A 513 2.40 -2.51 9.91
N TRP A 514 2.04 -1.78 10.98
CA TRP A 514 2.97 -1.48 12.08
C TRP A 514 2.62 -2.27 13.33
N ASP A 515 3.62 -2.97 13.85
CA ASP A 515 3.62 -3.61 15.15
C ASP A 515 4.35 -2.71 16.15
N SER A 516 3.59 -1.96 16.93
CA SER A 516 4.12 -1.09 17.98
C SER A 516 4.76 -1.85 19.14
N ARG A 517 4.29 -3.07 19.43
CA ARG A 517 4.77 -3.90 20.54
C ARG A 517 6.20 -4.37 20.27
N HIS A 518 6.49 -4.76 19.03
CA HIS A 518 7.82 -5.22 18.63
C HIS A 518 8.62 -4.18 17.83
N SER A 519 8.08 -2.97 17.67
CA SER A 519 8.67 -1.88 16.88
C SER A 519 9.07 -2.35 15.47
N ALA A 520 8.14 -2.99 14.78
CA ALA A 520 8.38 -3.58 13.47
C ALA A 520 7.40 -3.05 12.42
N LEU A 521 7.93 -2.70 11.25
CA LEU A 521 7.14 -2.46 10.05
C LEU A 521 7.09 -3.75 9.23
N TYR A 522 5.90 -4.18 8.84
CA TYR A 522 5.69 -5.26 7.88
C TYR A 522 5.31 -4.66 6.53
N ALA A 523 5.80 -5.25 5.45
CA ALA A 523 5.43 -4.92 4.08
C ALA A 523 5.15 -6.19 3.29
N ALA A 524 3.93 -6.34 2.77
CA ALA A 524 3.59 -7.38 1.80
C ALA A 524 3.87 -6.84 0.40
N THR A 525 4.65 -7.58 -0.40
CA THR A 525 5.21 -7.12 -1.66
C THR A 525 4.99 -8.11 -2.80
N GLU A 526 4.74 -7.56 -3.98
CA GLU A 526 4.46 -8.29 -5.22
C GLU A 526 5.66 -8.18 -6.17
N CYS A 527 6.01 -9.30 -6.80
CA CYS A 527 7.08 -9.40 -7.78
C CYS A 527 6.43 -9.33 -9.16
N HIS A 528 6.53 -8.18 -9.83
CA HIS A 528 5.98 -8.00 -11.18
C HIS A 528 6.78 -8.72 -12.27
N TYR A 529 7.88 -9.38 -11.90
CA TYR A 529 8.74 -10.18 -12.77
C TYR A 529 8.50 -11.68 -12.59
N MET A 530 7.37 -12.04 -11.98
CA MET A 530 6.89 -13.41 -11.82
C MET A 530 5.48 -13.48 -12.39
N ASP A 531 5.23 -14.45 -13.28
CA ASP A 531 3.89 -14.66 -13.81
C ASP A 531 2.99 -15.44 -12.84
N ARG A 532 1.71 -15.60 -13.20
CA ARG A 532 0.72 -16.32 -12.40
C ARG A 532 0.97 -17.83 -12.29
N MET A 533 2.00 -18.32 -12.95
CA MET A 533 2.46 -19.71 -12.89
C MET A 533 3.67 -19.86 -11.97
N GLY A 534 4.16 -18.76 -11.38
CA GLY A 534 5.37 -18.72 -10.56
C GLY A 534 6.67 -18.69 -11.38
N LEU A 535 6.60 -18.47 -12.70
CA LEU A 535 7.79 -18.42 -13.56
C LEU A 535 8.31 -16.99 -13.64
N ASN A 536 9.62 -16.83 -13.45
CA ASN A 536 10.27 -15.54 -13.59
C ASN A 536 10.45 -15.13 -15.06
N HIS A 537 10.35 -13.83 -15.33
CA HIS A 537 10.56 -13.27 -16.66
C HIS A 537 11.25 -11.90 -16.62
N GLY A 538 11.92 -11.52 -17.71
CA GLY A 538 12.56 -10.20 -17.81
C GLY A 538 13.77 -10.03 -16.87
N TYR A 539 14.41 -11.13 -16.47
CA TYR A 539 15.67 -11.12 -15.73
C TYR A 539 16.87 -11.13 -16.67
N ARG A 540 17.99 -10.62 -16.17
CA ARG A 540 19.32 -10.68 -16.76
C ARG A 540 20.33 -11.12 -15.70
N ALA A 541 21.53 -11.50 -16.10
CA ALA A 541 22.64 -11.66 -15.16
C ALA A 541 22.84 -10.36 -14.36
N ALA A 542 22.97 -10.48 -13.03
CA ALA A 542 23.20 -9.36 -12.13
C ALA A 542 24.65 -8.89 -12.24
N ARG A 543 24.86 -7.58 -12.07
CA ARG A 543 26.20 -6.98 -12.02
C ARG A 543 26.41 -6.36 -10.65
N ILE A 544 26.57 -7.21 -9.64
CA ILE A 544 26.63 -6.82 -8.24
C ILE A 544 28.02 -6.24 -7.93
N PRO A 545 28.13 -4.98 -7.49
CA PRO A 545 29.39 -4.45 -7.00
C PRO A 545 29.88 -5.26 -5.79
N ARG A 546 31.19 -5.53 -5.68
CA ARG A 546 31.77 -6.27 -4.53
C ARG A 546 31.33 -5.72 -3.17
N TRP A 547 31.25 -4.40 -3.03
CA TRP A 547 30.83 -3.75 -1.77
C TRP A 547 29.33 -3.89 -1.48
N ALA A 548 28.52 -4.24 -2.47
CA ALA A 548 27.08 -4.46 -2.37
C ALA A 548 26.74 -5.94 -2.12
N ASP A 549 27.72 -6.85 -2.21
CA ASP A 549 27.52 -8.26 -1.91
C ASP A 549 27.38 -8.49 -0.38
N GLU A 550 26.75 -9.60 -0.02
CA GLU A 550 26.73 -10.13 1.35
C GLU A 550 28.07 -10.81 1.68
N PHE A 551 28.64 -11.51 0.70
CA PHE A 551 29.89 -12.26 0.81
C PHE A 551 30.85 -11.81 -0.30
N PRO A 552 31.54 -10.67 -0.16
CA PRO A 552 32.56 -10.29 -1.13
C PRO A 552 33.64 -11.37 -1.16
N GLU A 553 33.78 -12.07 -2.27
CA GLU A 553 34.85 -13.05 -2.43
C GLU A 553 36.21 -12.34 -2.28
N GLU A 554 37.03 -12.85 -1.36
CA GLU A 554 38.42 -12.43 -1.19
C GLU A 554 39.26 -13.01 -2.34
N HIS A 555 39.11 -12.48 -3.55
CA HIS A 555 40.16 -12.66 -4.55
C HIS A 555 41.34 -11.76 -4.15
N GLU A 556 42.39 -12.40 -3.62
CA GLU A 556 43.70 -11.79 -3.40
C GLU A 556 44.16 -11.14 -4.72
N ASP A 557 44.42 -9.84 -4.66
CA ASP A 557 45.28 -9.04 -5.54
C ASP A 557 45.19 -9.29 -7.06
N ASP A 558 44.50 -8.41 -7.78
CA ASP A 558 44.93 -8.03 -9.13
C ASP A 558 44.85 -6.50 -9.26
N GLU A 559 45.99 -5.85 -8.98
CA GLU A 559 46.24 -4.43 -9.25
C GLU A 559 46.41 -4.11 -10.75
N ASP A 560 46.19 -5.07 -11.66
CA ASP A 560 46.44 -4.92 -13.10
C ASP A 560 45.22 -5.34 -13.95
N ALA A 561 44.07 -4.69 -13.76
CA ALA A 561 42.97 -4.75 -14.73
C ALA A 561 43.22 -3.79 -15.90
N GLU A 562 44.28 -4.02 -16.67
CA GLU A 562 44.35 -3.54 -18.06
C GLU A 562 43.60 -4.52 -18.97
N GLU A 563 42.78 -3.96 -19.87
CA GLU A 563 42.05 -4.61 -20.97
C GLU A 563 42.52 -6.04 -21.31
N LEU A 564 41.77 -7.05 -20.87
CA LEU A 564 41.85 -8.39 -21.42
C LEU A 564 40.48 -8.79 -21.97
N ASP A 565 40.48 -8.98 -23.30
CA ASP A 565 39.43 -9.65 -24.07
C ASP A 565 39.02 -10.94 -23.35
N ILE A 566 37.74 -11.03 -23.01
CA ILE A 566 37.12 -12.22 -22.42
C ILE A 566 37.01 -13.26 -23.54
N GLU A 567 37.94 -14.20 -23.61
CA GLU A 567 37.67 -15.49 -24.25
C GLU A 567 36.75 -16.28 -23.30
N GLU A 568 35.58 -16.67 -23.82
CA GLU A 568 34.58 -17.50 -23.15
C GLU A 568 35.16 -18.89 -22.85
N ASP A 569 35.68 -19.09 -21.64
CA ASP A 569 35.94 -20.43 -21.10
C ASP A 569 34.61 -20.98 -20.51
N GLU A 570 34.00 -21.92 -21.24
CA GLU A 570 32.71 -22.56 -20.98
C GLU A 570 32.70 -23.59 -19.81
N ASP A 571 33.53 -23.45 -18.77
CA ASP A 571 33.73 -24.53 -17.78
C ASP A 571 33.73 -24.10 -16.28
N ASP A 572 33.15 -22.95 -15.92
CA ASP A 572 32.82 -22.59 -14.51
C ASP A 572 31.30 -22.66 -14.26
N GLU A 573 30.73 -23.87 -14.34
CA GLU A 573 29.28 -24.15 -14.13
C GLU A 573 28.79 -24.04 -12.66
N ASP A 574 29.61 -23.55 -11.71
CA ASP A 574 29.31 -23.57 -10.26
C ASP A 574 29.12 -22.19 -9.59
N ASP A 575 29.29 -21.08 -10.32
CA ASP A 575 28.94 -19.73 -9.81
C ASP A 575 27.46 -19.45 -10.09
N LEU A 576 26.61 -19.70 -9.08
CA LEU A 576 25.16 -19.46 -9.11
C LEU A 576 24.83 -18.08 -9.71
N ASP A 577 24.45 -18.05 -10.99
CA ASP A 577 24.12 -16.85 -11.77
C ASP A 577 22.99 -16.03 -11.12
N ARG A 578 23.34 -15.19 -10.13
CA ARG A 578 22.38 -14.26 -9.52
C ARG A 578 21.83 -13.36 -10.62
N CYS A 579 20.51 -13.20 -10.62
CA CYS A 579 19.82 -12.45 -11.65
C CYS A 579 19.28 -11.11 -11.11
N TRP A 580 19.12 -10.13 -11.99
CA TRP A 580 18.50 -8.84 -11.69
C TRP A 580 17.40 -8.51 -12.70
N PRO A 581 16.24 -7.99 -12.29
CA PRO A 581 15.19 -7.62 -13.23
C PRO A 581 15.65 -6.51 -14.17
N GLN A 582 15.49 -6.71 -15.47
CA GLN A 582 15.83 -5.72 -16.50
C GLN A 582 15.03 -4.42 -16.33
N GLY A 583 13.79 -4.52 -15.86
CA GLY A 583 12.87 -3.40 -15.68
C GLY A 583 12.97 -2.69 -14.33
N ALA A 584 13.78 -3.19 -13.38
CA ALA A 584 13.82 -2.70 -12.01
C ALA A 584 14.03 -1.19 -11.94
N TYR A 585 13.36 -0.55 -10.99
CA TYR A 585 13.50 0.89 -10.79
C TYR A 585 14.89 1.22 -10.22
N HIS A 586 15.40 0.34 -9.37
CA HIS A 586 16.73 0.44 -8.80
C HIS A 586 17.73 -0.47 -9.52
N GLY A 587 19.00 -0.08 -9.45
CA GLY A 587 20.11 -0.95 -9.81
C GLY A 587 20.79 -1.57 -8.62
N GLU A 588 21.70 -2.50 -8.90
CA GLU A 588 22.47 -3.25 -7.92
C GLU A 588 23.29 -2.35 -6.98
N SER A 589 23.60 -1.11 -7.38
CA SER A 589 24.34 -0.13 -6.60
C SER A 589 23.46 0.90 -5.87
N TYR A 590 22.14 0.79 -5.95
CA TYR A 590 21.24 1.79 -5.39
C TYR A 590 21.16 1.74 -3.85
N PHE A 591 21.21 0.54 -3.29
CA PHE A 591 21.30 0.30 -1.86
C PHE A 591 22.68 -0.24 -1.48
N GLY A 592 22.98 -0.25 -0.19
CA GLY A 592 24.23 -0.75 0.36
C GLY A 592 24.39 -2.26 0.24
N TYR A 593 23.29 -2.99 0.02
CA TYR A 593 23.22 -4.42 -0.25
C TYR A 593 22.36 -4.63 -1.50
N ALA A 594 22.89 -5.34 -2.49
CA ALA A 594 22.16 -5.68 -3.71
C ALA A 594 21.19 -6.83 -3.40
N PHE A 595 19.91 -6.51 -3.32
CA PHE A 595 18.87 -7.45 -2.94
C PHE A 595 17.77 -7.46 -4.00
N ASP A 596 17.53 -8.64 -4.56
CA ASP A 596 16.35 -8.96 -5.37
C ASP A 596 15.57 -10.07 -4.66
N ALA A 597 14.25 -9.89 -4.52
CA ALA A 597 13.40 -10.83 -3.80
C ALA A 597 13.07 -12.08 -4.63
N GLY A 598 13.03 -11.97 -5.95
CA GLY A 598 12.72 -13.03 -6.91
C GLY A 598 11.26 -13.50 -6.97
N GLU A 599 10.52 -13.33 -5.88
CA GLU A 599 9.14 -13.82 -5.70
C GLU A 599 8.33 -12.88 -4.79
N HIS A 600 7.05 -13.15 -4.56
CA HIS A 600 6.23 -12.39 -3.61
C HIS A 600 6.73 -12.61 -2.18
N ARG A 601 6.88 -11.52 -1.41
CA ARG A 601 7.46 -11.58 -0.06
C ARG A 601 6.64 -10.79 0.94
N ILE A 602 6.67 -11.24 2.19
CA ILE A 602 6.48 -10.34 3.34
C ILE A 602 7.85 -9.99 3.91
N LEU A 603 8.14 -8.70 4.05
CA LEU A 603 9.34 -8.18 4.69
C LEU A 603 8.98 -7.62 6.07
N ARG A 604 9.84 -7.86 7.06
CA ARG A 604 9.75 -7.32 8.42
C ARG A 604 10.99 -6.50 8.72
N TYR A 605 10.81 -5.20 8.95
CA TYR A 605 11.85 -4.28 9.40
C TYR A 605 11.73 -4.11 10.92
N SER A 606 12.53 -4.85 11.70
CA SER A 606 12.50 -4.82 13.16
C SER A 606 13.45 -3.74 13.70
N PHE A 607 12.90 -2.60 14.09
CA PHE A 607 13.65 -1.45 14.60
C PHE A 607 14.06 -1.66 16.06
N LYS A 608 15.36 -1.59 16.34
CA LYS A 608 15.91 -1.75 17.69
C LYS A 608 17.21 -1.00 17.89
N GLU A 609 17.57 -0.80 19.16
CA GLU A 609 18.81 -0.11 19.51
C GLU A 609 20.04 -0.88 18.99
N ASP A 610 20.12 -2.18 19.22
CA ASP A 610 21.28 -2.97 18.80
C ASP A 610 20.90 -4.03 17.75
N PRO A 611 20.66 -3.63 16.48
CA PRO A 611 20.41 -4.59 15.41
C PRO A 611 21.73 -5.18 14.93
N ASP A 612 21.68 -6.44 14.47
CA ASP A 612 22.72 -6.95 13.58
C ASP A 612 22.53 -6.35 12.17
N PRO A 613 23.41 -5.44 11.69
CA PRO A 613 23.29 -4.86 10.36
C PRO A 613 23.49 -5.89 9.22
N LYS A 614 23.91 -7.12 9.55
CA LYS A 614 24.02 -8.25 8.62
C LYS A 614 22.78 -9.12 8.57
N ALA A 615 21.81 -8.93 9.48
CA ALA A 615 20.52 -9.61 9.38
C ALA A 615 19.71 -8.96 8.25
N LEU A 616 19.95 -9.45 7.04
CA LEU A 616 19.35 -9.03 5.79
C LEU A 616 18.63 -10.23 5.16
N PRO A 617 17.61 -10.01 4.32
CA PRO A 617 16.98 -11.06 3.54
C PRO A 617 18.00 -11.77 2.64
N PRO A 618 17.86 -13.09 2.42
CA PRO A 618 18.68 -13.80 1.45
C PRO A 618 18.34 -13.34 0.03
N TYR A 619 19.32 -13.43 -0.87
CA TYR A 619 19.11 -13.14 -2.29
C TYR A 619 18.13 -14.15 -2.93
N GLY A 620 17.18 -13.66 -3.74
CA GLY A 620 16.16 -14.48 -4.38
C GLY A 620 16.70 -15.45 -5.43
N GLN A 621 15.91 -16.49 -5.74
CA GLN A 621 16.32 -17.58 -6.65
C GLN A 621 15.79 -17.42 -8.09
N ALA A 622 15.54 -16.18 -8.54
CA ALA A 622 15.09 -15.92 -9.90
C ALA A 622 16.14 -16.34 -10.94
N SER A 623 15.70 -16.79 -12.11
CA SER A 623 16.58 -17.29 -13.18
C SER A 623 16.21 -16.75 -14.56
N ILE A 624 17.19 -16.74 -15.48
CA ILE A 624 17.02 -16.28 -16.87
C ILE A 624 16.29 -17.33 -17.73
N TYR A 625 16.42 -18.62 -17.38
CA TYR A 625 16.00 -19.74 -18.22
C TYR A 625 14.54 -20.18 -18.04
N GLN A 626 13.76 -19.54 -17.16
CA GLN A 626 12.37 -19.94 -16.88
C GLN A 626 11.32 -19.37 -17.85
N SER A 627 11.71 -18.67 -18.92
CA SER A 627 10.78 -18.25 -19.95
C SER A 627 10.34 -19.44 -20.82
N GLY A 628 9.17 -20.01 -20.53
CA GLY A 628 8.49 -21.01 -21.36
C GLY A 628 7.76 -20.42 -22.56
#